data_AF-A0A2V3J083-F1
#
_entry.id   AF-A0A2V3J083-F1
#
_cell.length_a   1.000
_cell.length_b   1.000
_cell.length_c   1.000
_cell.angle_alpha   90.00
_cell.angle_beta   90.00
_cell.angle_gamma   90.00
#
_symmetry.space_group_name_H-M   'P 1'
#
loop_
_entity.id
_entity.type
_entity.pdbx_description
1 polymer ?
#
loop_
_entity_poly.entity_id
_entity_poly.type
_entity_poly.pdbx_seq_one_letter_code
_entity_poly.pdbx_strand_id
1 'polypeptide(L)'
;MSAAHQENERNSLSFEDSIDGDDWSGSPNRDNSSILEEVNSVHFVIPNPIGTTGTYCEDFSVVSSQDLSTKEDSLISNARKEEAVSINLSARTFTKLEVVGADEVTKLLRWFHGFIVFGVSFSIVFVVLANTTYLQYDSIRGTNVRYYNLPQAYDWVLSVANILCFFYAASLAIVYTARMLRIRRRDRTHEQVWVILLTMAASMYMNPYESVVRIMISANYNLRQEKWYDPISRMYDSLRDASFTASTLFYVWATVHSYRVLTGRLGVKFYIPKVLLVIVYMLLKQFAFWRFDIYMSEMPIASMVAMLHLYNSLNSWPVEGVVFVTLVTSFELILVTWIIREIRITRRFLKSKDYTKYRTKQIGIRFFLYHNLTFYVVFWLCYLLLLLGLPPGAQLAAMKVFKVSYVEVQYVPFGLSILYLSYVTVEAYMNLPSDAIGLKGWLRPQAPRVDRLLEPITYRKRELKSQFVQTNCFVMETHVILFNFAWLVYYYGTPKMSKLSNRRTKFDYKVQAVVFNETTDTRALIVDGEDRIVVAFRGLAVGGIYERI
;
A
#
# COMPACT_ATOMS: atom_id res chain seq x y z
N MET A 1 21.61 21.05 53.19
CA MET A 1 22.39 22.00 52.36
C MET A 1 21.40 22.63 51.40
N SER A 2 20.69 23.71 51.77
CA SER A 2 21.11 25.13 51.75
C SER A 2 21.54 25.54 50.32
N ALA A 3 21.02 26.56 49.62
CA ALA A 3 19.96 27.55 49.79
C ALA A 3 19.58 28.05 48.37
N ALA A 4 18.31 28.37 48.10
CA ALA A 4 17.79 29.69 47.72
C ALA A 4 18.47 30.44 46.54
N HIS A 5 17.70 30.74 45.48
CA HIS A 5 17.40 32.12 45.10
C HIS A 5 16.20 32.23 44.13
N GLN A 6 15.41 33.26 44.35
CA GLN A 6 14.14 33.64 43.72
C GLN A 6 14.22 35.17 43.58
N GLU A 7 13.93 35.74 42.40
CA GLU A 7 13.50 37.13 42.08
C GLU A 7 13.56 37.28 40.54
N ASN A 8 12.56 37.67 39.73
CA ASN A 8 11.43 38.61 39.77
C ASN A 8 11.79 40.05 39.33
N GLU A 9 11.26 40.48 38.17
CA GLU A 9 10.85 41.84 37.70
C GLU A 9 10.83 41.85 36.15
N ARG A 10 9.73 42.03 35.40
CA ARG A 10 8.76 43.15 35.15
C ARG A 10 9.27 44.32 34.27
N ASN A 11 8.58 44.44 33.12
CA ASN A 11 8.01 45.63 32.47
C ASN A 11 8.76 46.44 31.39
N SER A 12 7.90 46.91 30.45
CA SER A 12 8.00 48.07 29.54
C SER A 12 8.95 47.93 28.34
N LEU A 13 8.75 48.50 27.15
CA LEU A 13 7.65 49.07 26.34
C LEU A 13 8.41 49.76 25.17
N SER A 14 7.90 49.65 23.93
CA SER A 14 7.95 50.63 22.82
C SER A 14 9.25 51.39 22.46
N PHE A 15 9.61 51.36 21.17
CA PHE A 15 9.95 52.49 20.26
C PHE A 15 10.39 51.83 18.92
N GLU A 16 9.62 51.86 17.82
CA GLU A 16 9.36 52.96 16.86
C GLU A 16 10.63 53.69 16.37
N ASP A 17 10.98 53.48 15.09
CA ASP A 17 11.15 54.51 14.03
C ASP A 17 11.79 53.83 12.78
N SER A 18 11.07 53.71 11.66
CA SER A 18 10.89 54.67 10.54
C SER A 18 12.17 54.74 9.65
N ILE A 19 12.09 54.62 8.32
CA ILE A 19 11.71 55.69 7.36
C ILE A 19 11.61 55.10 5.93
N ASP A 20 10.52 55.50 5.24
CA ASP A 20 10.29 55.96 3.84
C ASP A 20 10.96 55.28 2.62
N GLY A 21 10.36 55.24 1.42
CA GLY A 21 9.16 55.88 0.91
C GLY A 21 8.93 55.62 -0.60
N ASP A 22 7.87 56.25 -1.10
CA ASP A 22 7.51 56.59 -2.49
C ASP A 22 6.64 55.64 -3.35
N ASP A 23 5.34 55.98 -3.33
CA ASP A 23 4.49 56.41 -4.46
C ASP A 23 4.55 55.68 -5.82
N TRP A 24 3.37 55.29 -6.32
CA TRP A 24 2.78 55.88 -7.54
C TRP A 24 1.35 55.35 -7.77
N SER A 25 0.38 56.27 -7.71
CA SER A 25 -1.01 56.14 -8.16
C SER A 25 -1.11 56.32 -9.69
N GLY A 26 -2.06 55.62 -10.35
CA GLY A 26 -2.39 55.92 -11.75
C GLY A 26 -3.54 55.09 -12.32
N SER A 27 -4.77 55.58 -12.16
CA SER A 27 -5.92 55.24 -13.01
C SER A 27 -5.77 55.87 -14.41
N PRO A 28 -6.42 55.33 -15.45
CA PRO A 28 -7.26 56.23 -16.22
C PRO A 28 -8.63 55.64 -16.61
N ASN A 29 -9.66 56.44 -16.34
CA ASN A 29 -10.92 56.50 -17.09
C ASN A 29 -10.69 57.33 -18.36
N ARG A 30 -11.26 56.89 -19.50
CA ARG A 30 -11.60 57.77 -20.61
C ARG A 30 -12.77 57.21 -21.41
N ASP A 31 -13.87 57.95 -21.34
CA ASP A 31 -15.02 57.87 -22.24
C ASP A 31 -14.61 58.18 -23.69
N ASN A 32 -15.27 57.52 -24.65
CA ASN A 32 -15.76 58.16 -25.86
C ASN A 32 -16.87 57.30 -26.49
N SER A 33 -18.00 57.97 -26.71
CA SER A 33 -19.24 57.50 -27.29
C SER A 33 -19.26 57.51 -28.83
N SER A 34 -20.19 56.72 -29.37
CA SER A 34 -20.95 56.86 -30.63
C SER A 34 -20.21 56.80 -31.97
N ILE A 35 -20.61 55.86 -32.82
CA ILE A 35 -21.22 56.08 -34.16
C ILE A 35 -21.98 54.81 -34.57
N LEU A 36 -23.24 55.00 -34.93
CA LEU A 36 -24.15 54.06 -35.61
C LEU A 36 -23.77 53.94 -37.09
N GLU A 37 -23.91 52.77 -37.69
CA GLU A 37 -24.49 52.66 -39.05
C GLU A 37 -25.03 51.25 -39.32
N GLU A 38 -26.30 51.22 -39.73
CA GLU A 38 -27.05 50.10 -40.29
C GLU A 38 -26.42 49.64 -41.63
N VAL A 39 -26.68 48.40 -42.07
CA VAL A 39 -27.15 48.08 -43.44
C VAL A 39 -27.61 46.61 -43.52
N ASN A 40 -28.92 46.48 -43.76
CA ASN A 40 -29.68 45.56 -44.60
C ASN A 40 -29.71 44.03 -44.43
N SER A 41 -30.95 43.62 -44.16
CA SER A 41 -31.63 42.37 -44.48
C SER A 41 -31.61 41.99 -45.96
N VAL A 42 -31.63 40.68 -46.23
CA VAL A 42 -32.14 40.11 -47.49
C VAL A 42 -33.03 38.91 -47.15
N HIS A 43 -34.32 39.03 -47.46
CA HIS A 43 -35.30 37.96 -47.55
C HIS A 43 -35.29 37.37 -48.96
N PHE A 44 -35.42 36.04 -49.09
CA PHE A 44 -36.02 35.42 -50.27
C PHE A 44 -36.95 34.26 -49.87
N VAL A 45 -38.04 34.15 -50.62
CA VAL A 45 -39.26 33.35 -50.39
C VAL A 45 -39.31 32.18 -51.40
N ILE A 46 -39.49 30.95 -50.87
CA ILE A 46 -40.27 29.74 -51.29
C ILE A 46 -40.45 29.39 -52.80
N PRO A 47 -40.52 28.09 -53.18
CA PRO A 47 -41.85 27.45 -53.28
C PRO A 47 -41.94 25.98 -52.80
N ASN A 48 -43.10 25.65 -52.22
CA ASN A 48 -43.62 24.30 -52.00
C ASN A 48 -43.81 23.55 -53.34
N PRO A 49 -43.93 22.22 -53.28
CA PRO A 49 -45.15 21.62 -53.80
C PRO A 49 -45.82 20.59 -52.86
N ILE A 50 -47.15 20.67 -52.90
CA ILE A 50 -48.21 19.70 -52.57
C ILE A 50 -47.81 18.28 -53.03
N GLY A 51 -48.12 17.14 -52.40
CA GLY A 51 -48.91 16.75 -51.24
C GLY A 51 -49.14 15.23 -51.30
N THR A 52 -49.31 14.53 -50.17
CA THR A 52 -50.31 13.47 -49.88
C THR A 52 -49.95 12.65 -48.62
N THR A 53 -50.83 12.77 -47.63
CA THR A 53 -51.36 11.75 -46.69
C THR A 53 -50.41 10.78 -45.97
N GLY A 54 -50.37 10.89 -44.64
CA GLY A 54 -49.89 9.84 -43.74
C GLY A 54 -49.82 10.29 -42.28
N THR A 55 -50.93 10.21 -41.58
CA THR A 55 -51.07 10.39 -40.12
C THR A 55 -50.19 9.40 -39.35
N TYR A 56 -49.27 9.92 -38.53
CA TYR A 56 -48.77 9.26 -37.32
C TYR A 56 -48.59 10.32 -36.22
N CYS A 57 -49.47 10.27 -35.22
CA CYS A 57 -49.22 10.88 -33.92
C CYS A 57 -48.17 10.03 -33.21
N GLU A 58 -46.99 10.60 -32.96
CA GLU A 58 -46.14 10.18 -31.85
C GLU A 58 -45.89 11.40 -30.96
N ASP A 59 -46.32 11.27 -29.71
CA ASP A 59 -46.14 12.25 -28.63
C ASP A 59 -44.64 12.51 -28.40
N PHE A 60 -44.14 13.60 -28.98
CA PHE A 60 -42.90 14.21 -28.52
C PHE A 60 -43.15 14.86 -27.16
N SER A 61 -42.84 14.12 -26.09
CA SER A 61 -42.58 14.74 -24.80
C SER A 61 -41.39 15.68 -24.94
N VAL A 62 -41.67 16.97 -24.93
CA VAL A 62 -40.68 18.04 -24.84
C VAL A 62 -40.00 17.87 -23.48
N VAL A 63 -38.84 17.23 -23.45
CA VAL A 63 -37.91 17.34 -22.31
C VAL A 63 -37.62 18.82 -22.17
N SER A 64 -38.07 19.41 -21.05
CA SER A 64 -37.96 20.84 -20.84
C SER A 64 -36.49 21.28 -20.98
N SER A 65 -36.26 22.42 -21.62
CA SER A 65 -34.94 23.04 -21.72
C SER A 65 -34.30 23.28 -20.34
N GLN A 66 -35.10 23.31 -19.27
CA GLN A 66 -34.65 23.39 -17.87
C GLN A 66 -34.05 22.07 -17.36
N ASP A 67 -34.53 20.90 -17.81
CA ASP A 67 -33.95 19.60 -17.45
C ASP A 67 -32.64 19.30 -18.18
N LEU A 68 -32.44 19.88 -19.37
CA LEU A 68 -31.16 19.83 -20.09
C LEU A 68 -30.14 20.79 -19.50
N SER A 69 -30.54 22.03 -19.16
CA SER A 69 -29.67 23.02 -18.50
C SER A 69 -29.21 22.54 -17.13
N THR A 70 -30.10 22.04 -16.28
CA THR A 70 -29.70 21.53 -14.94
C THR A 70 -28.77 20.31 -15.03
N LYS A 71 -28.94 19.47 -16.05
CA LYS A 71 -28.06 18.33 -16.30
C LYS A 71 -26.71 18.77 -16.86
N GLU A 72 -26.68 19.74 -17.77
CA GLU A 72 -25.45 20.37 -18.26
C GLU A 72 -24.70 21.12 -17.14
N ASP A 73 -25.39 21.87 -16.30
CA ASP A 73 -24.81 22.57 -15.15
C ASP A 73 -24.28 21.57 -14.10
N SER A 74 -24.97 20.45 -13.90
CA SER A 74 -24.47 19.35 -13.06
C SER A 74 -23.22 18.69 -13.66
N LEU A 75 -23.14 18.57 -14.98
CA LEU A 75 -22.01 17.98 -15.69
C LEU A 75 -20.82 18.94 -15.73
N ILE A 76 -21.06 20.23 -15.96
CA ILE A 76 -20.06 21.30 -15.97
C ILE A 76 -19.53 21.52 -14.55
N SER A 77 -20.38 21.49 -13.52
CA SER A 77 -19.93 21.59 -12.12
C SER A 77 -19.14 20.37 -11.66
N ASN A 78 -19.50 19.17 -12.13
CA ASN A 78 -18.70 17.96 -11.89
C ASN A 78 -17.37 18.01 -12.66
N ALA A 79 -17.36 18.47 -13.91
CA ALA A 79 -16.16 18.68 -14.70
C ALA A 79 -15.23 19.70 -14.06
N ARG A 80 -15.73 20.84 -13.57
CA ARG A 80 -14.95 21.84 -12.81
C ARG A 80 -14.42 21.28 -11.48
N LYS A 81 -15.17 20.41 -10.80
CA LYS A 81 -14.67 19.70 -9.59
C LYS A 81 -13.59 18.69 -9.93
N GLU A 82 -13.68 18.01 -11.06
CA GLU A 82 -12.62 17.12 -11.58
C GLU A 82 -11.39 17.91 -12.02
N GLU A 83 -11.59 19.07 -12.64
CA GLU A 83 -10.56 20.02 -13.07
C GLU A 83 -9.81 20.58 -11.86
N ALA A 84 -10.51 21.03 -10.83
CA ALA A 84 -9.92 21.48 -9.56
C ALA A 84 -9.14 20.36 -8.86
N VAL A 85 -9.54 19.09 -9.01
CA VAL A 85 -8.75 17.96 -8.50
C VAL A 85 -7.50 17.77 -9.37
N SER A 86 -7.62 17.82 -10.71
CA SER A 86 -6.52 17.66 -11.67
C SER A 86 -5.47 18.77 -11.65
N ILE A 87 -5.87 20.00 -11.36
CA ILE A 87 -4.97 21.16 -11.24
C ILE A 87 -4.29 21.15 -9.86
N ASN A 88 -5.03 20.81 -8.79
CA ASN A 88 -4.46 20.64 -7.45
C ASN A 88 -3.65 19.34 -7.28
N LEU A 89 -3.65 18.44 -8.26
CA LEU A 89 -2.73 17.30 -8.29
C LEU A 89 -1.28 17.84 -8.29
N SER A 90 -0.94 18.86 -9.10
CA SER A 90 0.41 19.47 -9.13
C SER A 90 0.90 20.04 -7.79
N ALA A 91 -0.02 20.42 -6.89
CA ALA A 91 0.29 20.99 -5.56
C ALA A 91 0.35 19.94 -4.44
N ARG A 92 0.03 18.67 -4.72
CA ARG A 92 -0.05 17.59 -3.72
C ARG A 92 1.23 16.76 -3.74
N THR A 93 1.85 16.53 -2.58
CA THR A 93 2.93 15.52 -2.49
C THR A 93 2.33 14.14 -2.71
N PHE A 94 2.55 13.57 -3.89
CA PHE A 94 2.12 12.22 -4.23
C PHE A 94 2.85 11.18 -3.39
N THR A 95 2.19 10.05 -3.12
CA THR A 95 2.88 8.87 -2.62
C THR A 95 3.69 8.23 -3.74
N LYS A 96 4.78 7.56 -3.38
CA LYS A 96 5.68 6.95 -4.36
C LYS A 96 4.94 5.94 -5.25
N LEU A 97 4.01 5.18 -4.69
CA LEU A 97 3.16 4.25 -5.45
C LEU A 97 2.37 4.91 -6.61
N GLU A 98 2.13 6.22 -6.58
CA GLU A 98 1.43 6.94 -7.66
C GLU A 98 2.30 7.19 -8.89
N VAL A 99 3.63 7.18 -8.69
CA VAL A 99 4.61 7.66 -9.66
C VAL A 99 5.60 6.56 -10.05
N VAL A 100 5.71 5.50 -9.25
CA VAL A 100 6.61 4.36 -9.52
C VAL A 100 6.21 3.69 -10.84
N GLY A 101 7.17 3.62 -11.77
CA GLY A 101 7.02 2.91 -13.04
C GLY A 101 6.92 1.39 -12.84
N ALA A 102 6.33 0.69 -13.81
CA ALA A 102 6.17 -0.77 -13.76
C ALA A 102 7.50 -1.51 -13.52
N ASP A 103 8.59 -1.06 -14.16
CA ASP A 103 9.93 -1.65 -14.01
C ASP A 103 10.47 -1.57 -12.58
N GLU A 104 10.20 -0.46 -11.88
CA GLU A 104 10.62 -0.30 -10.49
C GLU A 104 9.81 -1.20 -9.56
N VAL A 105 8.50 -1.33 -9.79
CA VAL A 105 7.66 -2.31 -9.07
C VAL A 105 8.17 -3.73 -9.31
N THR A 106 8.49 -4.10 -10.56
CA THR A 106 9.03 -5.42 -10.89
C THR A 106 10.37 -5.68 -10.19
N LYS A 107 11.29 -4.70 -10.18
CA LYS A 107 12.57 -4.82 -9.46
C LYS A 107 12.36 -4.99 -7.95
N LEU A 108 11.47 -4.21 -7.35
CA LEU A 108 11.17 -4.30 -5.92
C LEU A 108 10.54 -5.65 -5.55
N LEU A 109 9.61 -6.14 -6.37
CA LEU A 109 9.03 -7.46 -6.17
C LEU A 109 10.07 -8.57 -6.34
N ARG A 110 10.95 -8.51 -7.34
CA ARG A 110 12.04 -9.50 -7.49
C ARG A 110 12.95 -9.51 -6.28
N TRP A 111 13.30 -8.33 -5.76
CA TRP A 111 14.09 -8.19 -4.53
C TRP A 111 13.38 -8.86 -3.35
N PHE A 112 12.09 -8.53 -3.13
CA PHE A 112 11.29 -9.12 -2.06
C PHE A 112 11.18 -10.66 -2.17
N HIS A 113 10.92 -11.19 -3.38
CA HIS A 113 10.91 -12.62 -3.60
C HIS A 113 12.29 -13.27 -3.38
N GLY A 114 13.38 -12.56 -3.68
CA GLY A 114 14.74 -13.01 -3.35
C GLY A 114 14.93 -13.21 -1.85
N PHE A 115 14.44 -12.28 -1.03
CA PHE A 115 14.44 -12.43 0.44
C PHE A 115 13.52 -13.56 0.91
N ILE A 116 12.37 -13.75 0.26
CA ILE A 116 11.49 -14.91 0.49
C ILE A 116 12.24 -16.21 0.29
N VAL A 117 12.86 -16.39 -0.88
CA VAL A 117 13.62 -17.60 -1.20
C VAL A 117 14.73 -17.81 -0.18
N PHE A 118 15.49 -16.76 0.14
CA PHE A 118 16.54 -16.83 1.15
C PHE A 118 16.01 -17.28 2.53
N GLY A 119 14.94 -16.65 3.03
CA GLY A 119 14.37 -16.97 4.34
C GLY A 119 13.81 -18.39 4.41
N VAL A 120 13.15 -18.86 3.35
CA VAL A 120 12.66 -20.24 3.22
C VAL A 120 13.82 -21.23 3.19
N SER A 121 14.81 -21.00 2.32
CA SER A 121 15.99 -21.86 2.19
C SER A 121 16.77 -21.94 3.49
N PHE A 122 16.98 -20.81 4.16
CA PHE A 122 17.62 -20.76 5.47
C PHE A 122 16.86 -21.60 6.51
N SER A 123 15.54 -21.46 6.57
CA SER A 123 14.70 -22.21 7.52
C SER A 123 14.77 -23.71 7.27
N ILE A 124 14.72 -24.14 6.00
CA ILE A 124 14.83 -25.56 5.62
C ILE A 124 16.21 -26.11 5.99
N VAL A 125 17.29 -25.44 5.59
CA VAL A 125 18.66 -25.86 5.88
C VAL A 125 18.86 -25.93 7.40
N PHE A 126 18.35 -24.96 8.14
CA PHE A 126 18.44 -24.95 9.58
C PHE A 126 17.72 -26.14 10.23
N VAL A 127 16.50 -26.46 9.82
CA VAL A 127 15.77 -27.64 10.29
C VAL A 127 16.53 -28.92 9.99
N VAL A 128 17.12 -29.05 8.80
CA VAL A 128 17.94 -30.22 8.43
C VAL A 128 19.15 -30.33 9.35
N LEU A 129 19.91 -29.24 9.56
CA LEU A 129 21.08 -29.24 10.43
C LEU A 129 20.73 -29.54 11.89
N ALA A 130 19.63 -28.98 12.40
CA ALA A 130 19.13 -29.22 13.76
C ALA A 130 18.77 -30.69 14.00
N ASN A 131 18.28 -31.39 12.98
CA ASN A 131 17.92 -32.81 13.06
C ASN A 131 19.06 -33.77 12.66
N THR A 132 20.23 -33.27 12.25
CA THR A 132 21.35 -34.10 11.80
C THR A 132 22.62 -33.75 12.59
N THR A 133 23.35 -32.74 12.13
CA THR A 133 24.68 -32.35 12.65
C THR A 133 24.64 -31.79 14.07
N TYR A 134 23.58 -31.06 14.43
CA TYR A 134 23.46 -30.39 15.73
C TYR A 134 22.59 -31.16 16.72
N LEU A 135 22.11 -32.35 16.33
CA LEU A 135 21.23 -33.16 17.15
C LEU A 135 22.00 -33.77 18.32
N GLN A 136 21.47 -33.58 19.53
CA GLN A 136 21.96 -34.20 20.75
C GLN A 136 20.81 -34.92 21.47
N TYR A 137 21.17 -35.99 22.19
CA TYR A 137 20.26 -36.80 22.96
C TYR A 137 20.61 -36.66 24.44
N ASP A 138 19.61 -36.42 25.27
CA ASP A 138 19.76 -36.40 26.73
C ASP A 138 18.53 -37.02 27.38
N SER A 139 18.70 -37.58 28.58
CA SER A 139 17.63 -38.20 29.34
C SER A 139 17.20 -37.28 30.48
N ILE A 140 16.12 -36.55 30.28
CA ILE A 140 15.57 -35.66 31.29
C ILE A 140 14.46 -36.41 32.03
N ARG A 141 14.72 -36.74 33.31
CA ARG A 141 13.80 -37.48 34.20
C ARG A 141 13.23 -38.76 33.56
N GLY A 142 14.10 -39.57 32.95
CA GLY A 142 13.74 -40.87 32.36
C GLY A 142 13.08 -40.81 30.99
N THR A 143 13.01 -39.63 30.37
CA THR A 143 12.58 -39.47 28.96
C THR A 143 13.77 -39.13 28.10
N ASN A 144 13.98 -39.90 27.02
CA ASN A 144 14.95 -39.55 25.99
C ASN A 144 14.42 -38.36 25.19
N VAL A 145 15.11 -37.24 25.31
CA VAL A 145 14.74 -35.97 24.73
C VAL A 145 15.76 -35.61 23.64
N ARG A 146 15.25 -35.15 22.50
CA ARG A 146 16.04 -34.67 21.37
C ARG A 146 16.12 -33.16 21.42
N TYR A 147 17.32 -32.62 21.63
CA TYR A 147 17.57 -31.19 21.56
C TYR A 147 18.63 -30.90 20.50
N TYR A 148 18.66 -29.67 20.01
CA TYR A 148 19.71 -29.22 19.13
C TYR A 148 20.63 -28.28 19.92
N ASN A 149 21.93 -28.39 19.71
CA ASN A 149 22.92 -27.50 20.31
C ASN A 149 23.73 -26.84 19.20
N LEU A 150 23.71 -25.52 19.16
CA LEU A 150 24.38 -24.77 18.11
C LEU A 150 25.88 -24.67 18.41
N PRO A 151 26.75 -24.86 17.41
CA PRO A 151 28.16 -24.54 17.56
C PRO A 151 28.31 -23.08 18.01
N GLN A 152 29.22 -22.82 18.94
CA GLN A 152 29.43 -21.48 19.51
C GLN A 152 29.68 -20.42 18.43
N ALA A 153 30.45 -20.76 17.40
CA ALA A 153 30.71 -19.86 16.27
C ALA A 153 29.42 -19.48 15.52
N TYR A 154 28.48 -20.43 15.37
CA TYR A 154 27.21 -20.19 14.69
C TYR A 154 26.28 -19.31 15.53
N ASP A 155 26.17 -19.57 16.83
CA ASP A 155 25.38 -18.74 17.76
C ASP A 155 25.92 -17.30 17.84
N TRP A 156 27.25 -17.14 17.81
CA TRP A 156 27.90 -15.82 17.70
C TRP A 156 27.53 -15.09 16.41
N VAL A 157 27.65 -15.75 15.26
CA VAL A 157 27.32 -15.15 13.96
C VAL A 157 25.85 -14.72 13.90
N LEU A 158 24.94 -15.57 14.38
CA LEU A 158 23.51 -15.23 14.44
C LEU A 158 23.22 -14.06 15.36
N SER A 159 23.85 -14.03 16.54
CA SER A 159 23.66 -12.94 17.51
C SER A 159 24.15 -11.60 16.93
N VAL A 160 25.32 -11.58 16.28
CA VAL A 160 25.82 -10.39 15.57
C VAL A 160 24.90 -9.98 14.44
N ALA A 161 24.41 -10.94 13.65
CA ALA A 161 23.52 -10.64 12.53
C ALA A 161 22.17 -10.05 13.00
N ASN A 162 21.61 -10.54 14.12
CA ASN A 162 20.41 -9.97 14.73
C ASN A 162 20.63 -8.54 15.23
N ILE A 163 21.80 -8.25 15.82
CA ILE A 163 22.18 -6.88 16.21
C ILE A 163 22.23 -5.95 14.99
N LEU A 164 22.78 -6.42 13.87
CA LEU A 164 22.78 -5.66 12.61
C LEU A 164 21.37 -5.43 12.07
N CYS A 165 20.50 -6.45 12.13
CA CYS A 165 19.08 -6.32 11.77
C CYS A 165 18.37 -5.26 12.63
N PHE A 166 18.66 -5.20 13.94
CA PHE A 166 18.15 -4.16 14.82
C PHE A 166 18.59 -2.77 14.37
N PHE A 167 19.89 -2.56 14.17
CA PHE A 167 20.39 -1.25 13.74
C PHE A 167 19.80 -0.80 12.42
N TYR A 168 19.61 -1.74 11.48
CA TYR A 168 18.91 -1.47 10.25
C TYR A 168 17.44 -1.07 10.51
N ALA A 169 16.68 -1.86 11.28
CA ALA A 169 15.27 -1.55 11.59
C ALA A 169 15.10 -0.21 12.31
N ALA A 170 15.96 0.09 13.27
CA ALA A 170 15.99 1.36 14.00
C ALA A 170 16.33 2.54 13.06
N SER A 171 17.35 2.38 12.20
CA SER A 171 17.71 3.40 11.21
C SER A 171 16.58 3.68 10.22
N LEU A 172 15.89 2.62 9.76
CA LEU A 172 14.74 2.71 8.89
C LEU A 172 13.61 3.50 9.57
N ALA A 173 13.30 3.18 10.84
CA ALA A 173 12.28 3.89 11.62
C ALA A 173 12.64 5.36 11.80
N ILE A 174 13.88 5.68 12.16
CA ILE A 174 14.35 7.05 12.35
C ILE A 174 14.30 7.83 11.03
N VAL A 175 14.87 7.29 9.96
CA VAL A 175 14.94 7.95 8.64
C VAL A 175 13.54 8.19 8.09
N TYR A 176 12.69 7.17 8.10
CA TYR A 176 11.32 7.27 7.60
C TYR A 176 10.49 8.28 8.41
N THR A 177 10.56 8.21 9.74
CA THR A 177 9.85 9.15 10.63
C THR A 177 10.34 10.58 10.42
N ALA A 178 11.66 10.81 10.41
CA ALA A 178 12.24 12.12 10.16
C ALA A 178 11.80 12.68 8.81
N ARG A 179 11.74 11.83 7.77
CA ARG A 179 11.26 12.21 6.44
C ARG A 179 9.78 12.62 6.45
N MET A 180 8.92 11.86 7.12
CA MET A 180 7.48 12.14 7.22
C MET A 180 7.18 13.39 8.07
N LEU A 181 7.96 13.64 9.12
CA LEU A 181 7.80 14.82 9.97
C LEU A 181 8.11 16.13 9.23
N ARG A 182 9.01 16.10 8.24
CA ARG A 182 9.31 17.26 7.36
C ARG A 182 8.16 17.62 6.42
N ILE A 183 7.20 16.71 6.18
CA ILE A 183 6.05 16.96 5.32
C ILE A 183 4.95 17.66 6.15
N ARG A 184 4.30 18.67 5.56
CA ARG A 184 3.17 19.38 6.19
C ARG A 184 2.07 18.38 6.55
N ARG A 185 1.46 18.54 7.73
CA ARG A 185 0.43 17.60 8.24
C ARG A 185 -0.76 17.40 7.30
N ARG A 186 -1.07 18.39 6.46
CA ARG A 186 -2.19 18.34 5.50
C ARG A 186 -1.92 17.43 4.30
N ASP A 187 -0.65 17.21 3.97
CA ASP A 187 -0.24 16.49 2.76
C ASP A 187 0.16 15.03 3.05
N ARG A 188 0.22 14.65 4.34
CA ARG A 188 0.47 13.28 4.77
C ARG A 188 -0.75 12.41 4.55
N THR A 189 -0.53 11.22 4.01
CA THR A 189 -1.59 10.20 3.92
C THR A 189 -1.73 9.46 5.25
N HIS A 190 -2.92 8.90 5.50
CA HIS A 190 -3.13 8.07 6.69
C HIS A 190 -2.24 6.84 6.67
N GLU A 191 -2.03 6.26 5.49
CA GLU A 191 -1.14 5.12 5.24
C GLU A 191 0.31 5.40 5.69
N GLN A 192 0.84 6.60 5.38
CA GLN A 192 2.17 7.00 5.82
C GLN A 192 2.33 7.01 7.35
N VAL A 193 1.29 7.43 8.07
CA VAL A 193 1.28 7.43 9.55
C VAL A 193 1.27 6.00 10.08
N TRP A 194 0.52 5.10 9.48
CA TRP A 194 0.50 3.69 9.87
C TRP A 194 1.85 3.01 9.63
N VAL A 195 2.56 3.38 8.57
CA VAL A 195 3.91 2.87 8.30
C VAL A 195 4.94 3.38 9.31
N ILE A 196 4.79 4.60 9.86
CA ILE A 196 5.62 5.04 10.99
C ILE A 196 5.46 4.07 12.16
N LEU A 197 4.22 3.76 12.54
CA LEU A 197 3.92 2.81 13.60
C LEU A 197 4.46 1.40 13.29
N LEU A 198 4.35 0.95 12.03
CA LEU A 198 4.94 -0.31 11.57
C LEU A 198 6.47 -0.33 11.78
N THR A 199 7.19 0.70 11.34
CA THR A 199 8.66 0.75 11.47
C THR A 199 9.12 0.85 12.94
N MET A 200 8.39 1.57 13.79
CA MET A 200 8.67 1.66 15.23
C MET A 200 8.38 0.32 15.93
N ALA A 201 7.27 -0.34 15.61
CA ALA A 201 6.97 -1.65 16.14
C ALA A 201 8.00 -2.70 15.68
N ALA A 202 8.46 -2.61 14.42
CA ALA A 202 9.49 -3.48 13.89
C ALA A 202 10.85 -3.31 14.58
N SER A 203 11.25 -2.08 14.91
CA SER A 203 12.50 -1.83 15.64
C SER A 203 12.43 -2.34 17.08
N MET A 204 11.27 -2.23 17.74
CA MET A 204 11.04 -2.79 19.07
C MET A 204 11.02 -4.32 19.05
N TYR A 205 10.40 -4.93 18.04
CA TYR A 205 10.41 -6.38 17.84
C TYR A 205 11.82 -6.93 17.63
N MET A 206 12.64 -6.23 16.83
CA MET A 206 14.03 -6.61 16.54
C MET A 206 15.01 -6.23 17.65
N ASN A 207 14.56 -5.82 18.84
CA ASN A 207 15.45 -5.38 19.91
C ASN A 207 16.49 -6.48 20.25
N PRO A 208 17.80 -6.13 20.32
CA PRO A 208 18.88 -7.11 20.36
C PRO A 208 19.14 -7.67 21.76
N TYR A 209 18.31 -7.35 22.77
CA TYR A 209 18.50 -7.79 24.16
C TYR A 209 18.86 -9.28 24.27
N GLU A 210 18.10 -10.17 23.65
CA GLU A 210 18.35 -11.61 23.70
C GLU A 210 19.71 -11.99 23.09
N SER A 211 20.08 -11.34 21.97
CA SER A 211 21.36 -11.58 21.29
C SER A 211 22.55 -11.08 22.13
N VAL A 212 22.41 -9.94 22.82
CA VAL A 212 23.42 -9.41 23.74
C VAL A 212 23.58 -10.33 24.96
N VAL A 213 22.47 -10.79 25.55
CA VAL A 213 22.47 -11.74 26.66
C VAL A 213 23.20 -13.02 26.28
N ARG A 214 22.93 -13.59 25.09
CA ARG A 214 23.62 -14.80 24.62
C ARG A 214 25.12 -14.60 24.46
N ILE A 215 25.53 -13.49 23.86
CA ILE A 215 26.94 -13.13 23.74
C ILE A 215 27.60 -13.08 25.12
N MET A 216 26.97 -12.42 26.10
CA MET A 216 27.48 -12.34 27.47
C MET A 216 27.57 -13.71 28.16
N ILE A 217 26.55 -14.56 28.02
CA ILE A 217 26.57 -15.93 28.56
C ILE A 217 27.69 -16.74 27.90
N SER A 218 27.88 -16.62 26.59
CA SER A 218 28.96 -17.29 25.86
C SER A 218 30.36 -16.81 26.25
N ALA A 219 30.46 -15.60 26.80
CA ALA A 219 31.67 -15.03 27.38
C ALA A 219 31.84 -15.36 28.88
N ASN A 220 31.10 -16.35 29.40
CA ASN A 220 31.11 -16.82 30.79
C ASN A 220 30.64 -15.81 31.85
N TYR A 221 29.80 -14.83 31.48
CA TYR A 221 29.11 -13.99 32.47
C TYR A 221 27.89 -14.74 33.03
N ASN A 222 27.83 -14.89 34.36
CA ASN A 222 26.74 -15.60 35.06
C ASN A 222 25.49 -14.73 35.27
N LEU A 223 24.92 -14.21 34.18
CA LEU A 223 23.73 -13.35 34.22
C LEU A 223 22.49 -14.02 34.86
N ARG A 224 22.38 -15.35 34.79
CA ARG A 224 21.24 -16.10 35.35
C ARG A 224 21.17 -16.05 36.89
N GLN A 225 22.24 -15.66 37.57
CA GLN A 225 22.25 -15.51 39.02
C GLN A 225 21.84 -14.10 39.47
N GLU A 226 21.77 -13.16 38.52
CA GLU A 226 21.43 -11.78 38.81
C GLU A 226 19.92 -11.60 39.00
N LYS A 227 19.52 -10.99 40.12
CA LYS A 227 18.09 -10.80 40.48
C LYS A 227 17.32 -9.94 39.47
N TRP A 228 18.01 -9.09 38.70
CA TRP A 228 17.40 -8.22 37.70
C TRP A 228 17.17 -8.92 36.36
N TYR A 229 17.83 -10.05 36.09
CA TYR A 229 17.81 -10.70 34.78
C TYR A 229 16.40 -11.21 34.41
N ASP A 230 15.79 -11.98 35.30
CA ASP A 230 14.46 -12.57 35.10
C ASP A 230 13.36 -11.53 34.82
N PRO A 231 13.19 -10.45 35.63
CA PRO A 231 12.15 -9.46 35.35
C PRO A 231 12.39 -8.70 34.05
N ILE A 232 13.65 -8.40 33.69
CA ILE A 232 13.95 -7.73 32.42
C ILE A 232 13.69 -8.66 31.23
N SER A 233 14.06 -9.94 31.31
CA SER A 233 13.76 -10.91 30.26
C SER A 233 12.25 -11.05 30.02
N ARG A 234 11.47 -11.19 31.09
CA ARG A 234 10.00 -11.26 31.00
C ARG A 234 9.38 -10.00 30.38
N MET A 235 9.91 -8.83 30.74
CA MET A 235 9.46 -7.56 30.16
C MET A 235 9.82 -7.46 28.67
N TYR A 236 11.02 -7.92 28.29
CA TYR A 236 11.44 -7.97 26.90
C TYR A 236 10.54 -8.88 26.06
N ASP A 237 10.26 -10.11 26.51
CA ASP A 237 9.39 -11.05 25.79
C ASP A 237 7.98 -10.48 25.61
N SER A 238 7.44 -9.83 26.67
CA SER A 238 6.15 -9.16 26.62
C SER A 238 6.13 -8.01 25.60
N LEU A 239 7.21 -7.24 25.54
CA LEU A 239 7.35 -6.12 24.61
C LEU A 239 7.50 -6.61 23.16
N ARG A 240 8.23 -7.71 22.96
CA ARG A 240 8.44 -8.32 21.64
C ARG A 240 7.10 -8.80 21.06
N ASP A 241 6.32 -9.55 21.82
CA ASP A 241 5.02 -10.06 21.37
C ASP A 241 4.00 -8.93 21.11
N ALA A 242 3.97 -7.91 21.99
CA ALA A 242 3.12 -6.75 21.79
C ALA A 242 3.52 -5.95 20.53
N SER A 243 4.82 -5.78 20.30
CA SER A 243 5.34 -5.09 19.12
C SER A 243 4.99 -5.85 17.84
N PHE A 244 5.15 -7.18 17.86
CA PHE A 244 4.77 -8.02 16.72
C PHE A 244 3.27 -7.92 16.42
N THR A 245 2.42 -8.05 17.43
CA THR A 245 0.97 -7.91 17.33
C THR A 245 0.56 -6.53 16.78
N ALA A 246 1.19 -5.45 17.24
CA ALA A 246 0.92 -4.11 16.74
C ALA A 246 1.32 -3.96 15.26
N SER A 247 2.47 -4.52 14.88
CA SER A 247 3.00 -4.42 13.53
C SER A 247 2.24 -5.27 12.50
N THR A 248 1.59 -6.35 12.94
CA THR A 248 0.96 -7.32 12.03
C THR A 248 -0.55 -7.24 12.06
N LEU A 249 -1.18 -7.32 13.23
CA LEU A 249 -2.65 -7.31 13.34
C LEU A 249 -3.20 -5.89 13.28
N PHE A 250 -2.67 -4.98 14.10
CA PHE A 250 -3.19 -3.62 14.16
C PHE A 250 -2.88 -2.83 12.88
N TYR A 251 -1.64 -2.89 12.38
CA TYR A 251 -1.26 -2.24 11.13
C TYR A 251 -2.14 -2.65 9.95
N VAL A 252 -2.32 -3.96 9.72
CA VAL A 252 -3.12 -4.45 8.59
C VAL A 252 -4.56 -4.00 8.71
N TRP A 253 -5.16 -4.15 9.89
CA TRP A 253 -6.54 -3.78 10.09
C TRP A 253 -6.77 -2.27 9.97
N ALA A 254 -5.87 -1.46 10.53
CA ALA A 254 -5.93 0.00 10.43
C ALA A 254 -5.77 0.47 8.98
N THR A 255 -4.81 -0.10 8.25
CA THR A 255 -4.51 0.27 6.86
C THR A 255 -5.62 -0.13 5.90
N VAL A 256 -6.19 -1.33 6.03
CA VAL A 256 -7.37 -1.75 5.22
C VAL A 256 -8.51 -0.76 5.39
N HIS A 257 -8.79 -0.35 6.63
CA HIS A 257 -9.88 0.57 6.89
C HIS A 257 -9.55 2.00 6.43
N SER A 258 -8.28 2.44 6.44
CA SER A 258 -7.89 3.76 5.93
C SER A 258 -8.08 3.90 4.42
N TYR A 259 -7.94 2.80 3.66
CA TYR A 259 -8.26 2.77 2.23
C TYR A 259 -9.74 3.05 1.94
N ARG A 260 -10.65 2.78 2.88
CA ARG A 260 -12.09 3.11 2.77
C ARG A 260 -12.37 4.61 2.97
N VAL A 261 -11.47 5.33 3.65
CA VAL A 261 -11.64 6.75 3.96
C VAL A 261 -11.07 7.59 2.81
N LEU A 262 -11.97 8.09 1.96
CA LEU A 262 -11.61 8.81 0.73
C LEU A 262 -11.23 10.28 0.98
N THR A 263 -11.92 10.93 1.91
CA THR A 263 -11.73 12.35 2.25
C THR A 263 -12.01 12.54 3.75
N GLY A 264 -11.14 13.27 4.45
CA GLY A 264 -11.35 13.67 5.84
C GLY A 264 -10.35 13.07 6.84
N ARG A 265 -10.50 13.48 8.10
CA ARG A 265 -9.69 13.00 9.23
C ARG A 265 -10.28 11.72 9.80
N LEU A 266 -9.41 10.84 10.30
CA LEU A 266 -9.84 9.66 11.04
C LEU A 266 -10.39 10.10 12.40
N GLY A 267 -11.67 9.85 12.65
CA GLY A 267 -12.32 10.18 13.92
C GLY A 267 -12.08 9.11 15.00
N VAL A 268 -12.35 9.44 16.26
CA VAL A 268 -12.15 8.55 17.41
C VAL A 268 -12.88 7.20 17.28
N LYS A 269 -14.07 7.19 16.65
CA LYS A 269 -14.85 5.97 16.34
C LYS A 269 -14.09 4.97 15.45
N PHE A 270 -13.08 5.42 14.71
CA PHE A 270 -12.19 4.56 13.94
C PHE A 270 -11.22 3.77 14.83
N TYR A 271 -10.66 4.45 15.85
CA TYR A 271 -9.53 3.97 16.64
C TYR A 271 -9.99 3.08 17.79
N ILE A 272 -10.97 3.53 18.57
CA ILE A 272 -11.37 2.88 19.83
C ILE A 272 -11.63 1.37 19.66
N PRO A 273 -12.46 0.91 18.71
CA PRO A 273 -12.78 -0.51 18.63
C PRO A 273 -11.55 -1.39 18.29
N LYS A 274 -10.64 -0.88 17.45
CA LYS A 274 -9.45 -1.62 17.04
C LYS A 274 -8.43 -1.71 18.15
N VAL A 275 -8.16 -0.56 18.77
CA VAL A 275 -7.21 -0.46 19.88
C VAL A 275 -7.71 -1.29 21.06
N LEU A 276 -9.00 -1.22 21.39
CA LEU A 276 -9.59 -2.01 22.47
C LEU A 276 -9.43 -3.52 22.21
N LEU A 277 -9.78 -3.99 21.02
CA LEU A 277 -9.67 -5.43 20.70
C LEU A 277 -8.22 -5.93 20.68
N VAL A 278 -7.29 -5.12 20.17
CA VAL A 278 -5.86 -5.46 20.18
C VAL A 278 -5.30 -5.44 21.60
N ILE A 279 -5.69 -4.48 22.44
CA ILE A 279 -5.28 -4.44 23.85
C ILE A 279 -5.83 -5.65 24.60
N VAL A 280 -7.11 -6.01 24.42
CA VAL A 280 -7.69 -7.20 25.05
C VAL A 280 -6.94 -8.46 24.64
N TYR A 281 -6.59 -8.59 23.36
CA TYR A 281 -5.78 -9.71 22.87
C TYR A 281 -4.38 -9.75 23.51
N MET A 282 -3.67 -8.61 23.54
CA MET A 282 -2.35 -8.52 24.18
C MET A 282 -2.43 -8.84 25.68
N LEU A 283 -3.41 -8.28 26.39
CA LEU A 283 -3.61 -8.52 27.82
C LEU A 283 -3.91 -9.99 28.11
N LEU A 284 -4.66 -10.67 27.24
CA LEU A 284 -4.96 -12.08 27.39
C LEU A 284 -3.70 -12.95 27.23
N LYS A 285 -2.85 -12.67 26.24
CA LYS A 285 -1.55 -13.35 26.08
C LYS A 285 -0.63 -13.06 27.27
N GLN A 286 -0.55 -11.81 27.71
CA GLN A 286 0.30 -11.44 28.83
C GLN A 286 -0.22 -12.00 30.15
N PHE A 287 -1.52 -12.13 30.33
CA PHE A 287 -2.06 -12.81 31.49
C PHE A 287 -1.67 -14.29 31.52
N ALA A 288 -1.78 -14.98 30.38
CA ALA A 288 -1.34 -16.38 30.27
C ALA A 288 0.16 -16.53 30.56
N PHE A 289 0.96 -15.62 30.04
CA PHE A 289 2.41 -15.59 30.25
C PHE A 289 2.78 -15.33 31.72
N TRP A 290 2.28 -14.24 32.30
CA TRP A 290 2.68 -13.81 33.66
C TRP A 290 2.11 -14.69 34.77
N ARG A 291 0.92 -15.26 34.58
CA ARG A 291 0.23 -16.03 35.62
C ARG A 291 0.49 -17.53 35.56
N PHE A 292 0.70 -18.07 34.36
CA PHE A 292 0.78 -19.52 34.13
C PHE A 292 2.07 -19.95 33.41
N ASP A 293 3.00 -19.02 33.15
CA ASP A 293 4.24 -19.27 32.40
C ASP A 293 3.99 -20.00 31.05
N ILE A 294 2.90 -19.62 30.37
CA ILE A 294 2.55 -20.11 29.03
C ILE A 294 3.00 -19.06 28.01
N TYR A 295 4.02 -19.40 27.24
CA TYR A 295 4.52 -18.55 26.15
C TYR A 295 3.79 -18.90 24.87
N MET A 296 2.99 -17.96 24.38
CA MET A 296 2.18 -18.14 23.18
C MET A 296 2.93 -17.68 21.95
N SER A 297 2.66 -18.34 20.82
CA SER A 297 3.22 -17.97 19.53
C SER A 297 2.83 -16.54 19.11
N GLU A 298 3.77 -15.88 18.44
CA GLU A 298 3.58 -14.57 17.79
C GLU A 298 2.59 -14.65 16.61
N MET A 299 2.55 -15.80 15.94
CA MET A 299 1.67 -16.08 14.80
C MET A 299 0.28 -16.57 15.23
N PRO A 300 -0.81 -16.06 14.60
CA PRO A 300 -2.15 -16.58 14.83
C PRO A 300 -2.26 -18.07 14.52
N ILE A 301 -3.03 -18.81 15.33
CA ILE A 301 -3.36 -20.24 15.22
C ILE A 301 -2.15 -21.15 15.46
N ALA A 302 -0.92 -20.65 15.33
CA ALA A 302 0.29 -21.44 15.53
C ALA A 302 0.43 -21.91 16.99
N SER A 303 -0.12 -21.17 17.96
CA SER A 303 -0.19 -21.63 19.36
C SER A 303 -0.97 -22.93 19.52
N MET A 304 -2.09 -23.09 18.79
CA MET A 304 -2.87 -24.33 18.82
C MET A 304 -2.07 -25.50 18.24
N VAL A 305 -1.41 -25.28 17.10
CA VAL A 305 -0.59 -26.31 16.44
C VAL A 305 0.58 -26.73 17.33
N ALA A 306 1.26 -25.75 17.94
CA ALA A 306 2.36 -25.97 18.86
C ALA A 306 1.92 -26.76 20.10
N MET A 307 0.76 -26.41 20.68
CA MET A 307 0.19 -27.11 21.83
C MET A 307 -0.12 -28.57 21.49
N LEU A 308 -0.79 -28.81 20.36
CA LEU A 308 -1.10 -30.17 19.89
C LEU A 308 0.17 -31.00 19.70
N HIS A 309 1.23 -30.41 19.14
CA HIS A 309 2.50 -31.09 18.95
C HIS A 309 3.20 -31.39 20.29
N LEU A 310 3.39 -30.37 21.13
CA LEU A 310 4.12 -30.45 22.38
C LEU A 310 3.43 -31.37 23.40
N TYR A 311 2.14 -31.16 23.66
CA TYR A 311 1.42 -31.91 24.70
C TYR A 311 1.21 -33.37 24.32
N ASN A 312 1.03 -33.65 23.03
CA ASN A 312 1.00 -35.02 22.53
C ASN A 312 2.37 -35.69 22.69
N SER A 313 3.47 -35.00 22.38
CA SER A 313 4.82 -35.57 22.55
C SER A 313 5.19 -35.82 24.03
N LEU A 314 4.58 -35.07 24.96
CA LEU A 314 4.75 -35.24 26.40
C LEU A 314 3.79 -36.25 27.03
N ASN A 315 2.72 -36.65 26.32
CA ASN A 315 1.55 -37.34 26.88
C ASN A 315 0.98 -36.64 28.14
N SER A 316 1.04 -35.31 28.18
CA SER A 316 0.57 -34.51 29.31
C SER A 316 -0.13 -33.26 28.80
N TRP A 317 -1.37 -33.09 29.25
CA TRP A 317 -2.28 -32.04 28.80
C TRP A 317 -2.66 -31.15 29.99
N PRO A 318 -1.84 -30.13 30.32
CA PRO A 318 -2.18 -29.22 31.41
C PRO A 318 -3.44 -28.43 31.07
N VAL A 319 -4.42 -28.46 31.98
CA VAL A 319 -5.74 -27.84 31.78
C VAL A 319 -5.62 -26.35 31.50
N GLU A 320 -4.77 -25.65 32.25
CA GLU A 320 -4.52 -24.21 32.08
C GLU A 320 -4.03 -23.89 30.66
N GLY A 321 -3.04 -24.66 30.18
CA GLY A 321 -2.52 -24.57 28.81
C GLY A 321 -3.60 -24.75 27.76
N VAL A 322 -4.39 -25.82 27.88
CA VAL A 322 -5.46 -26.14 26.92
C VAL A 322 -6.53 -25.04 26.89
N VAL A 323 -6.97 -24.57 28.05
CA VAL A 323 -8.01 -23.53 28.16
C VAL A 323 -7.54 -22.22 27.54
N PHE A 324 -6.35 -21.72 27.91
CA PHE A 324 -5.86 -20.44 27.43
C PHE A 324 -5.52 -20.46 25.93
N VAL A 325 -4.86 -21.51 25.45
CA VAL A 325 -4.54 -21.63 24.02
C VAL A 325 -5.83 -21.72 23.19
N THR A 326 -6.83 -22.47 23.64
CA THR A 326 -8.12 -22.59 22.94
C THR A 326 -8.87 -21.26 22.92
N LEU A 327 -8.89 -20.53 24.04
CA LEU A 327 -9.54 -19.22 24.15
C LEU A 327 -8.87 -18.18 23.23
N VAL A 328 -7.53 -18.12 23.25
CA VAL A 328 -6.75 -17.22 22.38
C VAL A 328 -6.94 -17.59 20.91
N THR A 329 -6.89 -18.88 20.57
CA THR A 329 -7.12 -19.34 19.18
C THR A 329 -8.53 -19.00 18.69
N SER A 330 -9.54 -19.14 19.55
CA SER A 330 -10.92 -18.75 19.22
C SER A 330 -11.02 -17.24 18.95
N PHE A 331 -10.35 -16.43 19.78
CA PHE A 331 -10.28 -14.99 19.59
C PHE A 331 -9.56 -14.62 18.28
N GLU A 332 -8.45 -15.29 17.96
CA GLU A 332 -7.70 -15.10 16.72
C GLU A 332 -8.52 -15.44 15.49
N LEU A 333 -9.28 -16.54 15.51
CA LEU A 333 -10.18 -16.91 14.42
C LEU A 333 -11.26 -15.86 14.17
N ILE A 334 -11.83 -15.31 15.25
CA ILE A 334 -12.81 -14.22 15.17
C ILE A 334 -12.14 -12.97 14.56
N LEU A 335 -10.95 -12.59 15.04
CA LEU A 335 -10.20 -11.45 14.52
C LEU A 335 -9.84 -11.60 13.04
N VAL A 336 -9.29 -12.75 12.64
CA VAL A 336 -8.91 -13.02 11.25
C VAL A 336 -10.15 -12.97 10.34
N THR A 337 -11.26 -13.59 10.77
CA THR A 337 -12.53 -13.53 10.04
C THR A 337 -13.03 -12.10 9.90
N TRP A 338 -12.90 -11.29 10.95
CA TRP A 338 -13.26 -9.89 10.94
C TRP A 338 -12.39 -9.06 9.98
N ILE A 339 -11.07 -9.26 9.99
CA ILE A 339 -10.14 -8.59 9.07
C ILE A 339 -10.47 -8.96 7.61
N ILE A 340 -10.73 -10.24 7.32
CA ILE A 340 -11.14 -10.70 5.98
C ILE A 340 -12.45 -10.02 5.56
N ARG A 341 -13.42 -9.89 6.46
CA ARG A 341 -14.66 -9.16 6.20
C ARG A 341 -14.38 -7.69 5.86
N GLU A 342 -13.54 -7.00 6.62
CA GLU A 342 -13.18 -5.60 6.36
C GLU A 342 -12.45 -5.43 5.01
N ILE A 343 -11.57 -6.36 4.65
CA ILE A 343 -10.92 -6.39 3.33
C ILE A 343 -11.97 -6.49 2.22
N ARG A 344 -12.94 -7.41 2.35
CA ARG A 344 -14.01 -7.59 1.36
C ARG A 344 -14.87 -6.33 1.23
N ILE A 345 -15.26 -5.72 2.35
CA ILE A 345 -16.06 -4.49 2.35
C ILE A 345 -15.29 -3.36 1.67
N THR A 346 -14.00 -3.19 2.01
CA THR A 346 -13.17 -2.13 1.44
C THR A 346 -12.96 -2.32 -0.05
N ARG A 347 -12.72 -3.56 -0.53
CA ARG A 347 -12.62 -3.85 -1.97
C ARG A 347 -13.91 -3.53 -2.72
N ARG A 348 -15.07 -3.91 -2.17
CA ARG A 348 -16.38 -3.60 -2.79
C ARG A 348 -16.63 -2.10 -2.84
N PHE A 349 -16.33 -1.39 -1.74
CA PHE A 349 -16.49 0.06 -1.66
C PHE A 349 -15.59 0.78 -2.65
N LEU A 350 -14.32 0.39 -2.78
CA LEU A 350 -13.41 1.01 -3.74
C LEU A 350 -13.81 0.72 -5.19
N LYS A 351 -14.34 -0.47 -5.47
CA LYS A 351 -14.83 -0.83 -6.82
C LYS A 351 -16.06 -0.01 -7.25
N SER A 352 -16.87 0.47 -6.29
CA SER A 352 -18.05 1.29 -6.60
C SER A 352 -17.75 2.79 -6.76
N LYS A 353 -16.50 3.22 -6.56
CA LYS A 353 -16.07 4.61 -6.67
C LYS A 353 -15.40 4.87 -8.00
N ASP A 354 -15.45 6.14 -8.43
CA ASP A 354 -14.85 6.55 -9.70
C ASP A 354 -13.36 6.22 -9.74
N TYR A 355 -12.97 5.52 -10.80
CA TYR A 355 -11.60 5.04 -11.00
C TYR A 355 -10.65 6.21 -11.18
N THR A 356 -11.04 7.24 -11.92
CA THR A 356 -10.16 8.39 -12.24
C THR A 356 -9.76 9.16 -10.99
N LYS A 357 -10.73 9.42 -10.10
CA LYS A 357 -10.54 10.21 -8.88
C LYS A 357 -9.83 9.44 -7.74
N TYR A 358 -10.02 8.13 -7.66
CA TYR A 358 -9.48 7.30 -6.56
C TYR A 358 -8.53 6.20 -7.02
N ARG A 359 -7.95 6.33 -8.23
CA ARG A 359 -7.02 5.38 -8.85
C ARG A 359 -5.95 4.91 -7.87
N THR A 360 -5.29 5.84 -7.19
CA THR A 360 -4.22 5.55 -6.23
C THR A 360 -4.69 4.62 -5.11
N LYS A 361 -5.86 4.88 -4.53
CA LYS A 361 -6.39 4.05 -3.44
C LYS A 361 -6.78 2.67 -3.96
N GLN A 362 -7.27 2.57 -5.20
CA GLN A 362 -7.61 1.29 -5.84
C GLN A 362 -6.38 0.46 -6.23
N ILE A 363 -5.29 1.08 -6.68
CA ILE A 363 -4.03 0.39 -6.98
C ILE A 363 -3.29 0.05 -5.68
N GLY A 364 -3.26 1.00 -4.73
CA GLY A 364 -2.71 0.87 -3.39
C GLY A 364 -3.25 -0.34 -2.65
N ILE A 365 -4.58 -0.50 -2.58
CA ILE A 365 -5.14 -1.65 -1.89
C ILE A 365 -4.80 -2.98 -2.58
N ARG A 366 -4.65 -3.02 -3.92
CA ARG A 366 -4.30 -4.25 -4.63
C ARG A 366 -2.86 -4.66 -4.34
N PHE A 367 -1.93 -3.71 -4.41
CA PHE A 367 -0.54 -3.94 -4.06
C PHE A 367 -0.40 -4.33 -2.59
N PHE A 368 -1.02 -3.56 -1.69
CA PHE A 368 -1.04 -3.83 -0.25
C PHE A 368 -1.54 -5.25 0.05
N LEU A 369 -2.67 -5.66 -0.52
CA LEU A 369 -3.20 -7.00 -0.30
C LEU A 369 -2.29 -8.10 -0.85
N TYR A 370 -1.70 -7.92 -2.03
CA TYR A 370 -0.76 -8.88 -2.60
C TYR A 370 0.49 -9.01 -1.71
N HIS A 371 1.12 -7.90 -1.36
CA HIS A 371 2.33 -7.87 -0.55
C HIS A 371 2.12 -8.48 0.83
N ASN A 372 1.03 -8.08 1.52
CA ASN A 372 0.68 -8.62 2.83
C ASN A 372 0.33 -10.10 2.76
N LEU A 373 -0.50 -10.53 1.80
CA LEU A 373 -0.88 -11.93 1.67
C LEU A 373 0.34 -12.81 1.40
N THR A 374 1.23 -12.41 0.47
CA THR A 374 2.46 -13.15 0.18
C THR A 374 3.34 -13.23 1.41
N PHE A 375 3.55 -12.11 2.13
CA PHE A 375 4.31 -12.11 3.37
C PHE A 375 3.72 -13.06 4.42
N TYR A 376 2.43 -12.93 4.76
CA TYR A 376 1.80 -13.74 5.81
C TYR A 376 1.77 -15.23 5.48
N VAL A 377 1.45 -15.60 4.24
CA VAL A 377 1.43 -17.01 3.84
C VAL A 377 2.82 -17.62 3.95
N VAL A 378 3.84 -16.96 3.40
CA VAL A 378 5.23 -17.45 3.45
C VAL A 378 5.73 -17.49 4.89
N PHE A 379 5.54 -16.42 5.65
CA PHE A 379 5.99 -16.32 7.03
C PHE A 379 5.33 -17.40 7.90
N TRP A 380 4.01 -17.58 7.77
CA TRP A 380 3.27 -18.60 8.52
C TRP A 380 3.71 -20.02 8.18
N LEU A 381 3.94 -20.32 6.89
CA LEU A 381 4.47 -21.62 6.46
C LEU A 381 5.89 -21.87 7.00
N CYS A 382 6.78 -20.88 6.93
CA CYS A 382 8.12 -20.99 7.49
C CYS A 382 8.08 -21.15 9.02
N TYR A 383 7.18 -20.43 9.69
CA TYR A 383 7.00 -20.53 11.13
C TYR A 383 6.52 -21.92 11.54
N LEU A 384 5.52 -22.49 10.84
CA LEU A 384 5.08 -23.86 11.08
C LEU A 384 6.16 -24.90 10.76
N LEU A 385 6.94 -24.70 9.71
CA LEU A 385 8.08 -25.55 9.37
C LEU A 385 9.09 -25.59 10.53
N LEU A 386 9.42 -24.44 11.11
CA LEU A 386 10.33 -24.37 12.26
C LEU A 386 9.68 -24.99 13.51
N LEU A 387 8.41 -24.70 13.76
CA LEU A 387 7.67 -25.18 14.92
C LEU A 387 7.57 -26.72 14.97
N LEU A 388 7.26 -27.34 13.83
CA LEU A 388 7.06 -28.79 13.73
C LEU A 388 8.34 -29.53 13.33
N GLY A 389 9.28 -28.83 12.68
CA GLY A 389 10.51 -29.42 12.17
C GLY A 389 11.64 -29.42 13.19
N LEU A 390 11.67 -28.51 14.16
CA LEU A 390 12.75 -28.47 15.15
C LEU A 390 12.56 -29.51 16.26
N PRO A 391 13.66 -30.12 16.77
CA PRO A 391 13.58 -31.02 17.92
C PRO A 391 12.95 -30.32 19.14
N PRO A 392 11.85 -30.84 19.72
CA PRO A 392 11.09 -30.16 20.78
C PRO A 392 11.76 -30.25 22.17
N GLY A 393 13.00 -30.74 22.25
CA GLY A 393 13.55 -31.16 23.52
C GLY A 393 13.75 -30.09 24.56
N ALA A 394 14.14 -28.88 24.14
CA ALA A 394 14.23 -27.74 25.06
C ALA A 394 12.85 -27.38 25.66
N GLN A 395 11.79 -27.43 24.85
CA GLN A 395 10.42 -27.15 25.29
C GLN A 395 9.92 -28.25 26.24
N LEU A 396 10.20 -29.52 25.92
CA LEU A 396 9.87 -30.66 26.78
C LEU A 396 10.60 -30.59 28.13
N ALA A 397 11.88 -30.23 28.11
CA ALA A 397 12.68 -30.03 29.32
C ALA A 397 12.07 -28.93 30.20
N ALA A 398 11.75 -27.79 29.61
CA ALA A 398 11.15 -26.65 30.31
C ALA A 398 9.83 -27.03 30.99
N MET A 399 8.99 -27.78 30.29
CA MET A 399 7.69 -28.21 30.80
C MET A 399 7.83 -29.26 31.91
N LYS A 400 8.71 -30.25 31.77
CA LYS A 400 8.90 -31.29 32.81
C LYS A 400 9.56 -30.76 34.08
N VAL A 401 10.54 -29.86 33.94
CA VAL A 401 11.37 -29.41 35.07
C VAL A 401 10.76 -28.18 35.73
N PHE A 402 10.36 -27.19 34.94
CA PHE A 402 9.93 -25.87 35.41
C PHE A 402 8.43 -25.64 35.28
N LYS A 403 7.67 -26.58 34.70
CA LYS A 403 6.22 -26.43 34.39
C LYS A 403 5.91 -25.24 33.47
N VAL A 404 6.90 -24.82 32.67
CA VAL A 404 6.78 -23.74 31.69
C VAL A 404 6.37 -24.30 30.34
N SER A 405 5.33 -23.75 29.73
CA SER A 405 4.83 -24.22 28.43
C SER A 405 5.25 -23.26 27.31
N TYR A 406 6.24 -23.67 26.52
CA TYR A 406 6.68 -22.91 25.34
C TYR A 406 5.93 -23.37 24.10
N VAL A 407 4.94 -22.58 23.71
CA VAL A 407 4.01 -22.85 22.62
C VAL A 407 4.36 -21.96 21.41
N GLU A 408 5.66 -21.73 21.20
CA GLU A 408 6.25 -20.86 20.20
C GLU A 408 7.59 -21.39 19.68
N VAL A 409 8.08 -20.84 18.57
CA VAL A 409 9.41 -21.16 18.03
C VAL A 409 10.47 -20.42 18.85
N GLN A 410 11.29 -21.17 19.58
CA GLN A 410 12.39 -20.60 20.33
C GLN A 410 13.67 -20.48 19.50
N TYR A 411 14.37 -19.38 19.75
CA TYR A 411 15.81 -19.24 19.53
C TYR A 411 16.36 -19.19 18.10
N VAL A 412 15.55 -19.30 17.04
CA VAL A 412 16.09 -19.26 15.67
C VAL A 412 15.13 -18.63 14.64
N PRO A 413 14.97 -17.30 14.61
CA PRO A 413 14.23 -16.68 13.54
C PRO A 413 15.11 -15.87 12.58
N PHE A 414 16.44 -16.04 12.45
CA PHE A 414 17.20 -15.13 11.54
C PHE A 414 16.62 -15.08 10.11
N GLY A 415 16.22 -16.22 9.56
CA GLY A 415 15.46 -16.28 8.30
C GLY A 415 14.13 -15.51 8.37
N LEU A 416 13.33 -15.72 9.41
CA LEU A 416 12.06 -15.00 9.64
C LEU A 416 12.27 -13.50 9.86
N SER A 417 13.31 -13.10 10.58
CA SER A 417 13.70 -11.73 10.85
C SER A 417 14.04 -11.01 9.55
N ILE A 418 14.79 -11.66 8.66
CA ILE A 418 15.07 -11.14 7.32
C ILE A 418 13.78 -11.00 6.50
N LEU A 419 12.89 -12.00 6.53
CA LEU A 419 11.60 -11.93 5.83
C LEU A 419 10.79 -10.72 6.32
N TYR A 420 10.66 -10.57 7.63
CA TYR A 420 9.93 -9.46 8.24
C TYR A 420 10.57 -8.10 7.94
N LEU A 421 11.91 -8.01 8.00
CA LEU A 421 12.64 -6.79 7.67
C LEU A 421 12.47 -6.38 6.20
N SER A 422 12.48 -7.36 5.30
CA SER A 422 12.22 -7.13 3.87
C SER A 422 10.79 -6.63 3.63
N TYR A 423 9.81 -7.19 4.34
CA TYR A 423 8.42 -6.78 4.29
C TYR A 423 8.24 -5.32 4.75
N VAL A 424 8.81 -4.96 5.91
CA VAL A 424 8.74 -3.59 6.46
C VAL A 424 9.46 -2.59 5.56
N THR A 425 10.60 -2.98 4.96
CA THR A 425 11.36 -2.13 4.03
C THR A 425 10.56 -1.81 2.78
N VAL A 426 9.88 -2.80 2.19
CA VAL A 426 9.04 -2.61 1.00
C VAL A 426 7.84 -1.73 1.31
N GLU A 427 7.17 -1.94 2.44
CA GLU A 427 6.06 -1.09 2.90
C GLU A 427 6.52 0.36 3.14
N ALA A 428 7.67 0.55 3.79
CA ALA A 428 8.27 1.87 3.97
C ALA A 428 8.58 2.54 2.63
N TYR A 429 9.21 1.82 1.69
CA TYR A 429 9.58 2.36 0.40
C TYR A 429 8.36 2.80 -0.44
N MET A 430 7.31 1.99 -0.49
CA MET A 430 6.13 2.30 -1.31
C MET A 430 5.30 3.48 -0.78
N ASN A 431 5.39 3.75 0.52
CA ASN A 431 4.70 4.86 1.17
C ASN A 431 5.56 6.12 1.33
N LEU A 432 6.82 6.11 0.85
CA LEU A 432 7.61 7.35 0.73
C LEU A 432 6.90 8.37 -0.17
N PRO A 433 7.29 9.65 -0.10
CA PRO A 433 6.79 10.65 -1.03
C PRO A 433 7.41 10.43 -2.41
N SER A 434 6.73 10.89 -3.45
CA SER A 434 7.11 10.75 -4.85
C SER A 434 8.45 11.41 -5.21
N ASP A 435 8.87 12.41 -4.45
CA ASP A 435 10.17 13.08 -4.61
C ASP A 435 11.37 12.23 -4.13
N ALA A 436 11.11 11.06 -3.53
CA ALA A 436 12.15 10.18 -3.02
C ALA A 436 12.72 9.31 -4.15
N ILE A 437 13.76 9.80 -4.84
CA ILE A 437 14.47 9.03 -5.89
C ILE A 437 15.73 8.35 -5.31
N GLY A 438 15.83 7.04 -5.50
CA GLY A 438 16.97 6.23 -5.03
C GLY A 438 17.22 6.30 -3.52
N LEU A 439 18.45 6.00 -3.08
CA LEU A 439 18.85 6.04 -1.66
C LEU A 439 18.86 7.46 -1.07
N LYS A 440 19.31 8.45 -1.85
CA LYS A 440 19.32 9.86 -1.42
C LYS A 440 17.91 10.38 -1.11
N GLY A 441 16.88 9.83 -1.76
CA GLY A 441 15.48 10.24 -1.62
C GLY A 441 14.87 9.90 -0.26
N TRP A 442 15.46 8.95 0.46
CA TRP A 442 15.08 8.62 1.83
C TRP A 442 15.41 9.75 2.81
N LEU A 443 16.49 10.51 2.54
CA LEU A 443 17.02 11.52 3.46
C LEU A 443 16.60 12.94 3.09
N ARG A 444 16.49 13.25 1.79
CA ARG A 444 16.22 14.61 1.31
C ARG A 444 15.23 14.60 0.14
N PRO A 445 14.35 15.62 0.04
CA PRO A 445 13.57 15.88 -1.17
C PRO A 445 14.50 16.01 -2.37
N GLN A 446 14.13 15.42 -3.50
CA GLN A 446 14.82 15.65 -4.77
C GLN A 446 13.84 16.26 -5.76
N ALA A 447 14.29 17.31 -6.45
CA ALA A 447 13.56 17.79 -7.62
C ALA A 447 13.54 16.69 -8.68
N PRO A 448 12.42 16.51 -9.41
CA PRO A 448 12.40 15.69 -10.61
C PRO A 448 13.56 16.10 -11.52
N ARG A 449 14.32 15.14 -12.06
CA ARG A 449 15.26 15.46 -13.14
C ARG A 449 14.45 16.02 -14.31
N VAL A 450 14.89 17.12 -14.91
CA VAL A 450 14.17 17.85 -15.97
C VAL A 450 13.78 16.94 -17.15
N ASP A 451 14.54 15.86 -17.41
CA ASP A 451 14.23 14.83 -18.43
C ASP A 451 13.09 13.85 -18.08
N ARG A 452 12.60 13.88 -16.83
CA ARG A 452 11.44 13.13 -16.34
C ARG A 452 10.57 14.09 -15.55
N LEU A 453 9.74 14.86 -16.25
CA LEU A 453 8.55 15.49 -15.66
C LEU A 453 7.69 14.37 -15.06
N LEU A 454 7.90 14.10 -13.77
CA LEU A 454 7.14 13.14 -12.95
C LEU A 454 5.76 13.76 -12.67
N GLU A 455 5.00 14.03 -13.72
CA GLU A 455 3.60 14.36 -13.57
C GLU A 455 2.80 13.06 -13.51
N PRO A 456 1.83 12.95 -12.60
CA PRO A 456 0.99 11.78 -12.52
C PRO A 456 0.23 11.58 -13.83
N ILE A 457 0.10 10.33 -14.24
CA ILE A 457 -0.84 9.95 -15.30
C ILE A 457 -2.25 10.27 -14.79
N THR A 458 -2.83 11.37 -15.28
CA THR A 458 -4.19 11.79 -14.96
C THR A 458 -5.14 11.17 -15.96
N TYR A 459 -6.26 10.62 -15.49
CA TYR A 459 -7.31 10.11 -16.36
C TYR A 459 -8.52 11.03 -16.28
N ARG A 460 -9.02 11.52 -17.42
CA ARG A 460 -10.27 12.29 -17.50
C ARG A 460 -11.35 11.49 -18.21
N LYS A 461 -12.60 11.77 -17.90
CA LYS A 461 -13.73 11.09 -18.55
C LYS A 461 -14.05 11.69 -19.93
N ARG A 462 -13.89 13.01 -20.09
CA ARG A 462 -14.14 13.78 -21.33
C ARG A 462 -13.10 14.87 -21.55
N GLU A 463 -12.92 15.29 -22.80
CA GLU A 463 -12.15 16.49 -23.18
C GLU A 463 -13.04 17.73 -23.10
N LEU A 464 -12.46 18.87 -22.73
CA LEU A 464 -13.09 20.19 -22.81
C LEU A 464 -12.59 20.88 -24.08
N LYS A 465 -13.51 21.45 -24.86
CA LYS A 465 -13.22 22.09 -26.16
C LYS A 465 -12.24 23.29 -26.10
N SER A 466 -11.82 23.74 -24.92
CA SER A 466 -11.11 25.02 -24.73
C SER A 466 -9.78 24.96 -23.98
N GLN A 467 -9.19 23.78 -23.72
CA GLN A 467 -7.91 23.70 -23.02
C GLN A 467 -6.95 22.66 -23.60
N PHE A 468 -5.65 23.02 -23.63
CA PHE A 468 -4.55 22.13 -23.92
C PHE A 468 -4.54 20.94 -22.95
N VAL A 469 -4.67 19.73 -23.50
CA VAL A 469 -4.50 18.48 -22.75
C VAL A 469 -3.01 18.35 -22.40
N GLN A 470 -2.69 18.28 -21.10
CA GLN A 470 -1.31 18.01 -20.65
C GLN A 470 -0.85 16.65 -21.17
N THR A 471 0.45 16.50 -21.46
CA THR A 471 1.05 15.26 -22.03
C THR A 471 0.82 14.01 -21.18
N ASN A 472 0.53 14.16 -19.89
CA ASN A 472 0.26 13.06 -18.96
C ASN A 472 -1.25 12.90 -18.63
N CYS A 473 -2.14 13.55 -19.39
CA CYS A 473 -3.59 13.46 -19.23
C CYS A 473 -4.23 12.58 -20.30
N PHE A 474 -4.74 11.42 -19.89
CA PHE A 474 -5.43 10.47 -20.75
C PHE A 474 -6.95 10.57 -20.59
N VAL A 475 -7.64 10.95 -21.65
CA VAL A 475 -9.11 10.99 -21.62
C VAL A 475 -9.67 9.63 -22.07
N MET A 476 -10.60 9.07 -21.30
CA MET A 476 -11.21 7.77 -21.59
C MET A 476 -12.00 7.79 -22.90
N GLU A 477 -12.74 8.87 -23.18
CA GLU A 477 -13.42 9.09 -24.46
C GLU A 477 -12.41 9.08 -25.61
N THR A 478 -11.31 9.80 -25.49
CA THR A 478 -10.21 9.82 -26.46
C THR A 478 -9.56 8.45 -26.64
N HIS A 479 -9.35 7.68 -25.57
CA HIS A 479 -8.84 6.32 -25.68
C HIS A 479 -9.79 5.39 -26.43
N VAL A 480 -11.09 5.47 -26.15
CA VAL A 480 -12.09 4.69 -26.87
C VAL A 480 -12.15 5.11 -28.33
N ILE A 481 -12.04 6.41 -28.63
CA ILE A 481 -11.98 6.95 -29.99
C ILE A 481 -10.71 6.46 -30.71
N LEU A 482 -9.53 6.59 -30.11
CA LEU A 482 -8.26 6.10 -30.67
C LEU A 482 -8.28 4.59 -30.87
N PHE A 483 -8.88 3.83 -29.95
CA PHE A 483 -9.08 2.39 -30.09
C PHE A 483 -10.05 2.06 -31.23
N ASN A 484 -11.14 2.82 -31.38
CA ASN A 484 -12.05 2.67 -32.50
C ASN A 484 -11.36 2.96 -33.83
N PHE A 485 -10.45 3.94 -33.91
CA PHE A 485 -9.66 4.19 -35.11
C PHE A 485 -8.64 3.08 -35.38
N ALA A 486 -7.98 2.56 -34.35
CA ALA A 486 -7.12 1.38 -34.47
C ALA A 486 -7.90 0.17 -35.01
N TRP A 487 -9.15 0.00 -34.58
CA TRP A 487 -10.04 -1.05 -35.08
C TRP A 487 -10.55 -0.75 -36.51
N LEU A 488 -10.82 0.52 -36.83
CA LEU A 488 -11.29 0.97 -38.13
C LEU A 488 -10.29 0.62 -39.24
N VAL A 489 -8.98 0.73 -39.00
CA VAL A 489 -7.94 0.37 -40.00
C VAL A 489 -8.04 -1.09 -40.46
N TYR A 490 -8.54 -2.00 -39.62
CA TYR A 490 -8.72 -3.40 -40.01
C TYR A 490 -9.87 -3.61 -41.00
N TYR A 491 -10.90 -2.77 -40.93
CA TYR A 491 -12.14 -2.96 -41.69
C TYR A 491 -12.35 -1.93 -42.79
N TYR A 492 -11.59 -0.84 -42.79
CA TYR A 492 -11.73 0.21 -43.79
C TYR A 492 -11.55 -0.36 -45.21
N GLY A 493 -12.53 -0.14 -46.07
CA GLY A 493 -12.57 -0.68 -47.44
C GLY A 493 -12.96 -2.17 -47.56
N THR A 494 -13.37 -2.83 -46.47
CA THR A 494 -13.86 -4.23 -46.51
C THR A 494 -15.39 -4.31 -46.48
N PRO A 495 -16.01 -5.41 -46.96
CA PRO A 495 -17.46 -5.62 -46.86
C PRO A 495 -18.00 -5.60 -45.42
N LYS A 496 -17.13 -5.77 -44.42
CA LYS A 496 -17.49 -5.71 -42.99
C LYS A 496 -17.74 -4.27 -42.51
N MET A 497 -17.31 -3.25 -43.27
CA MET A 497 -17.48 -1.84 -42.94
C MET A 497 -18.95 -1.39 -42.99
N SER A 498 -19.77 -1.98 -43.87
CA SER A 498 -21.22 -1.68 -43.98
C SER A 498 -22.01 -2.08 -42.73
N LYS A 499 -21.46 -2.98 -41.89
CA LYS A 499 -22.05 -3.34 -40.59
C LYS A 499 -21.74 -2.30 -39.50
N LEU A 500 -20.73 -1.44 -39.71
CA LEU A 500 -20.31 -0.41 -38.77
C LEU A 500 -21.02 0.94 -38.99
N SER A 501 -21.38 1.27 -40.24
CA SER A 501 -22.04 2.54 -40.61
C SER A 501 -23.41 2.76 -39.96
N ASN A 502 -24.05 1.70 -39.43
CA ASN A 502 -25.33 1.78 -38.73
C ASN A 502 -25.21 2.19 -37.25
N ARG A 503 -24.00 2.32 -36.71
CA ARG A 503 -23.79 2.86 -35.37
C ARG A 503 -23.38 4.32 -35.51
N ARG A 504 -24.28 5.26 -35.15
CA ARG A 504 -23.96 6.69 -35.03
C ARG A 504 -22.70 6.84 -34.18
N THR A 505 -21.56 7.06 -34.81
CA THR A 505 -20.35 7.49 -34.12
C THR A 505 -20.61 8.92 -33.69
N LYS A 506 -20.48 9.20 -32.39
CA LYS A 506 -20.62 10.56 -31.81
C LYS A 506 -19.53 11.54 -32.25
N PHE A 507 -18.64 11.12 -33.14
CA PHE A 507 -17.44 11.83 -33.52
C PHE A 507 -17.50 12.07 -35.02
N ASP A 508 -17.45 13.34 -35.43
CA ASP A 508 -17.33 13.73 -36.82
C ASP A 508 -15.86 13.62 -37.21
N TYR A 509 -15.59 12.80 -38.24
CA TYR A 509 -14.26 12.60 -38.77
C TYR A 509 -14.31 12.40 -40.27
N LYS A 510 -13.26 12.85 -40.95
CA LYS A 510 -13.03 12.64 -42.37
C LYS A 510 -11.79 11.78 -42.56
N VAL A 511 -11.91 10.69 -43.31
CA VAL A 511 -10.72 9.95 -43.72
C VAL A 511 -10.04 10.74 -44.83
N GLN A 512 -8.80 11.19 -44.58
CA GLN A 512 -8.00 11.95 -45.54
C GLN A 512 -7.29 11.02 -46.51
N ALA A 513 -6.68 9.94 -45.99
CA ALA A 513 -5.90 9.02 -46.81
C ALA A 513 -5.88 7.62 -46.21
N VAL A 514 -5.75 6.64 -47.11
CA VAL A 514 -5.44 5.25 -46.78
C VAL A 514 -4.15 4.91 -47.51
N VAL A 515 -3.13 4.54 -46.76
CA VAL A 515 -1.85 4.09 -47.33
C VAL A 515 -1.77 2.59 -47.14
N PHE A 516 -1.53 1.88 -48.23
CA PHE A 516 -1.30 0.44 -48.22
C PHE A 516 0.06 0.15 -48.84
N ASN A 517 0.86 -0.66 -48.15
CA ASN A 517 2.08 -1.19 -48.70
C ASN A 517 1.94 -2.71 -48.91
N GLU A 518 1.93 -3.12 -50.17
CA GLU A 518 1.84 -4.52 -50.59
C GLU A 518 3.01 -5.38 -50.10
N THR A 519 4.19 -4.78 -49.93
CA THR A 519 5.40 -5.51 -49.52
C THR A 519 5.46 -5.84 -48.02
N THR A 520 4.76 -5.08 -47.17
CA THR A 520 4.86 -5.21 -45.70
C THR A 520 3.53 -5.53 -45.01
N ASP A 521 2.45 -5.82 -45.75
CA ASP A 521 1.07 -5.98 -45.27
C ASP A 521 0.64 -4.86 -44.29
N THR A 522 1.25 -3.68 -44.44
CA THR A 522 1.03 -2.55 -43.55
C THR A 522 -0.04 -1.66 -44.14
N ARG A 523 -1.07 -1.37 -43.34
CA ARG A 523 -2.11 -0.39 -43.68
C ARG A 523 -2.03 0.76 -42.70
N ALA A 524 -2.03 1.99 -43.21
CA ALA A 524 -2.20 3.18 -42.40
C ALA A 524 -3.47 3.91 -42.83
N LEU A 525 -4.25 4.33 -41.85
CA LEU A 525 -5.43 5.15 -42.02
C LEU A 525 -5.13 6.53 -41.44
N ILE A 526 -5.22 7.56 -42.26
CA ILE A 526 -5.07 8.96 -41.84
C ILE A 526 -6.47 9.55 -41.73
N VAL A 527 -6.86 9.89 -40.51
CA VAL A 527 -8.15 10.44 -40.17
C VAL A 527 -7.96 11.86 -39.68
N ASP A 528 -8.76 12.77 -40.22
CA ASP A 528 -8.87 14.15 -39.81
C ASP A 528 -10.14 14.30 -38.97
N GLY A 529 -9.97 14.44 -37.67
CA GLY A 529 -11.05 14.77 -36.74
C GLY A 529 -11.16 16.29 -36.57
N GLU A 530 -12.19 16.76 -35.87
CA GLU A 530 -12.41 18.21 -35.62
C GLU A 530 -11.19 18.90 -34.98
N ASP A 531 -10.39 18.20 -34.18
CA ASP A 531 -9.34 18.77 -33.35
C ASP A 531 -7.96 18.11 -33.51
N ARG A 532 -7.84 17.05 -34.32
CA ARG A 532 -6.60 16.28 -34.45
C ARG A 532 -6.55 15.46 -35.73
N ILE A 533 -5.32 15.21 -36.17
CA ILE A 533 -5.03 14.21 -37.19
C ILE A 533 -4.62 12.92 -36.49
N VAL A 534 -5.38 11.84 -36.69
CA VAL A 534 -5.08 10.50 -36.19
C VAL A 534 -4.47 9.66 -37.30
N VAL A 535 -3.28 9.13 -37.05
CA VAL A 535 -2.65 8.13 -37.94
C VAL A 535 -2.71 6.78 -37.24
N ALA A 536 -3.56 5.90 -37.74
CA ALA A 536 -3.73 4.56 -37.19
C ALA A 536 -3.06 3.53 -38.10
N PHE A 537 -2.28 2.63 -37.50
CA PHE A 537 -1.56 1.59 -38.22
C PHE A 537 -2.15 0.20 -37.93
N ARG A 538 -2.22 -0.60 -38.98
CA ARG A 538 -2.44 -2.04 -38.91
C ARG A 538 -1.14 -2.72 -39.36
N GLY A 539 -0.63 -3.58 -38.48
CA GLY A 539 0.43 -4.52 -38.80
C GLY A 539 -0.12 -5.88 -39.27
N LEU A 540 0.79 -6.83 -39.42
CA LEU A 540 0.49 -8.19 -39.87
C LEU A 540 -0.53 -8.86 -38.93
N ALA A 541 -1.72 -9.16 -39.43
CA ALA A 541 -2.69 -9.96 -38.70
C ALA A 541 -2.24 -11.42 -38.80
N VAL A 542 -1.68 -11.98 -37.71
CA VAL A 542 -1.36 -13.41 -37.63
C VAL A 542 -2.68 -14.20 -37.68
N GLY A 543 -3.16 -14.45 -38.89
CA GLY A 543 -4.41 -15.15 -39.16
C GLY A 543 -4.56 -15.61 -40.62
N GLY A 544 -3.52 -15.48 -41.44
CA GLY A 544 -3.55 -15.75 -42.89
C GLY A 544 -2.63 -16.87 -43.36
N ILE A 545 -2.26 -17.85 -42.52
CA ILE A 545 -1.51 -19.05 -42.97
C ILE A 545 -2.44 -20.16 -43.49
N TYR A 546 -3.78 -19.98 -43.47
CA TYR A 546 -4.72 -21.04 -43.87
C TYR A 546 -5.47 -20.88 -45.21
N GLU A 547 -5.07 -19.96 -46.10
CA GLU A 547 -5.71 -19.82 -47.43
C GLU A 547 -4.74 -19.89 -48.63
N ARG A 548 -3.56 -20.49 -48.45
CA ARG A 548 -2.75 -20.98 -49.57
C ARG A 548 -2.20 -22.39 -49.29
N ILE A 549 -3.10 -23.36 -49.24
CA ILE A 549 -2.91 -24.73 -49.77
C ILE A 549 -4.18 -25.06 -50.55
#